data_AF-A0A5J4N642-F1
#
_entry.id   AF-A0A5J4N642-F1
#
_cell.length_a   1.000
_cell.length_b   1.000
_cell.length_c   1.000
_cell.angle_alpha   90.00
_cell.angle_beta   90.00
_cell.angle_gamma   90.00
#
_symmetry.space_group_name_H-M   'P 1'
#
loop_
_entity.id
_entity.type
_entity.pdbx_description
1 polymer ?
#
loop_
_entity_poly.entity_id
_entity_poly.type
_entity_poly.pdbx_seq_one_letter_code
_entity_poly.pdbx_strand_id
1 'polypeptide(L)'
;MVFTVAGVFYEVQEIGDGPSTPNTKCLRKILRCFSRTMILVAPGGHIIQDDFIISNPSPALCKKYITNVACNSQTHTNNSTSMPPQSGPQLTTTSTADSNTQLLMVAELRQRSGMNEAYSRQCLEEYHWNLDAALNAFQNLNEAGKLPAEAFT
;
A
#
# COMPACT_ATOMS: atom_id res chain seq x y z
N MET A 1 -25.77 -10.11 15.93
CA MET A 1 -24.61 -9.23 15.80
C MET A 1 -24.48 -8.83 14.35
N VAL A 2 -24.27 -7.55 14.05
CA VAL A 2 -24.11 -7.06 12.67
C VAL A 2 -22.64 -6.72 12.46
N PHE A 3 -22.05 -7.21 11.37
CA PHE A 3 -20.68 -6.90 10.98
C PHE A 3 -20.70 -6.31 9.57
N THR A 4 -19.98 -5.21 9.37
CA THR A 4 -19.80 -4.61 8.05
C THR A 4 -18.31 -4.49 7.77
N VAL A 5 -17.89 -5.00 6.62
CA VAL A 5 -16.50 -4.95 6.13
C VAL A 5 -16.50 -4.34 4.75
N ALA A 6 -15.64 -3.35 4.52
CA ALA A 6 -15.47 -2.72 3.21
C ALA A 6 -13.99 -2.65 2.83
N GLY A 7 -13.71 -2.65 1.53
CA GLY A 7 -12.34 -2.60 1.03
C GLY A 7 -12.26 -2.65 -0.48
N VAL A 8 -11.08 -2.98 -0.98
CA VAL A 8 -10.81 -3.11 -2.42
C VAL A 8 -10.09 -4.42 -2.73
N PHE A 9 -10.31 -4.97 -3.93
CA PHE A 9 -9.61 -6.16 -4.41
C PHE A 9 -9.43 -6.13 -5.93
N TYR A 10 -8.50 -6.94 -6.44
CA TYR A 10 -8.33 -7.16 -7.88
C TYR A 10 -9.12 -8.39 -8.33
N GLU A 11 -10.07 -8.20 -9.23
CA GLU A 11 -10.76 -9.26 -9.95
C GLU A 11 -9.89 -9.68 -11.15
N VAL A 12 -9.62 -10.99 -11.28
CA VAL A 12 -8.84 -11.56 -12.38
C VAL A 12 -9.80 -12.08 -13.43
N GLN A 13 -9.77 -11.49 -14.62
CA GLN A 13 -10.62 -11.88 -15.74
C GLN A 13 -9.75 -12.46 -16.87
N GLU A 14 -10.11 -13.66 -17.34
CA GLU A 14 -9.50 -14.24 -18.54
C GLU A 14 -10.02 -13.51 -19.78
N ILE A 15 -9.12 -12.99 -20.61
CA ILE A 15 -9.48 -12.50 -21.94
C ILE A 15 -9.46 -13.72 -22.87
N GLY A 16 -10.64 -14.17 -23.29
CA GLY A 16 -10.80 -15.24 -24.28
C GLY A 16 -10.35 -14.81 -25.67
N ASP A 17 -9.64 -15.72 -26.34
CA ASP A 17 -8.86 -15.55 -27.56
C ASP A 17 -9.61 -14.97 -28.77
N GLY A 18 -9.01 -13.96 -29.40
CA GLY A 18 -9.06 -13.81 -30.85
C GLY A 18 -8.18 -14.87 -31.51
N PRO A 19 -8.42 -15.25 -32.78
CA PRO A 19 -7.72 -16.36 -33.40
C PRO A 19 -6.23 -16.03 -33.60
N SER A 20 -5.38 -17.03 -33.33
CA SER A 20 -3.92 -17.09 -33.53
C SER A 20 -3.04 -16.60 -32.37
N THR A 21 -2.70 -17.51 -31.46
CA THR A 21 -1.33 -18.04 -31.20
C THR A 21 -1.38 -18.88 -29.91
N PRO A 22 -0.87 -20.12 -29.87
CA PRO A 22 -0.93 -20.93 -28.66
C PRO A 22 0.02 -20.36 -27.60
N ASN A 23 -0.51 -20.23 -26.38
CA ASN A 23 0.22 -20.32 -25.10
C ASN A 23 0.50 -19.04 -24.28
N THR A 24 -0.31 -17.98 -24.37
CA THR A 24 -0.37 -17.02 -23.26
C THR A 24 -1.77 -16.47 -23.05
N LYS A 25 -2.54 -17.05 -22.12
CA LYS A 25 -3.79 -16.44 -21.67
C LYS A 25 -3.45 -15.07 -21.04
N CYS A 26 -3.90 -13.98 -21.66
CA CYS A 26 -3.71 -12.64 -21.10
C CYS A 26 -4.74 -12.41 -19.99
N LEU A 27 -4.30 -12.36 -18.74
CA LEU A 27 -5.14 -12.11 -17.58
C LEU A 27 -5.27 -10.60 -17.35
N ARG A 28 -6.50 -10.08 -17.35
CA ARG A 28 -6.80 -8.70 -16.96
C ARG A 28 -7.05 -8.65 -15.46
N LYS A 29 -6.43 -7.69 -14.77
CA LYS A 29 -6.75 -7.35 -13.37
C LYS A 29 -7.62 -6.10 -13.33
N ILE A 30 -8.77 -6.17 -12.66
CA ILE A 30 -9.73 -5.06 -12.50
C ILE A 30 -9.85 -4.71 -11.03
N LEU A 31 -9.59 -3.46 -10.64
CA LEU A 31 -9.76 -3.02 -9.26
C LEU A 31 -11.25 -2.81 -8.95
N ARG A 32 -11.75 -3.40 -7.87
CA ARG A 32 -13.14 -3.29 -7.39
C ARG A 32 -13.18 -2.81 -5.96
N CYS A 33 -14.25 -2.09 -5.60
CA CYS A 33 -14.62 -1.83 -4.22
C CYS A 33 -15.65 -2.87 -3.78
N PHE A 34 -15.62 -3.22 -2.50
CA PHE A 34 -16.65 -4.05 -1.90
C PHE A 34 -17.13 -3.51 -0.56
N SER A 35 -18.38 -3.84 -0.23
CA SER A 35 -18.97 -3.70 1.10
C SER A 35 -19.78 -4.95 1.39
N ARG A 36 -19.45 -5.66 2.47
CA ARG A 36 -20.13 -6.87 2.90
C ARG A 36 -20.69 -6.69 4.30
N THR A 37 -21.99 -6.83 4.46
CA THR A 37 -22.68 -6.78 5.76
C THR A 37 -23.25 -8.15 6.08
N MET A 38 -22.87 -8.70 7.24
CA MET A 38 -23.37 -9.98 7.73
C MET A 38 -24.10 -9.78 9.04
N ILE A 39 -25.24 -10.45 9.19
CA ILE A 39 -25.94 -10.55 10.47
C ILE A 39 -25.77 -11.97 11.00
N LEU A 40 -25.14 -12.09 12.17
CA LEU A 40 -24.89 -13.36 12.85
C LEU A 40 -25.82 -13.53 14.05
N VAL A 41 -26.29 -14.75 14.25
CA VAL A 41 -27.05 -15.16 15.44
C VAL A 41 -26.20 -16.08 16.31
N ALA A 42 -26.29 -15.88 17.63
CA ALA A 42 -25.64 -16.73 18.63
C ALA A 42 -26.67 -17.68 19.28
N PRO A 43 -26.24 -18.84 19.82
CA PRO A 43 -24.90 -19.44 19.70
C PRO A 43 -24.68 -20.06 18.31
N GLY A 44 -23.43 -20.16 17.86
CA GLY A 44 -23.07 -20.88 16.61
C GLY A 44 -22.67 -20.02 15.40
N GLY A 45 -22.77 -18.69 15.48
CA GLY A 45 -22.24 -17.80 14.44
C GLY A 45 -22.95 -17.93 13.08
N HIS A 46 -24.18 -18.45 13.06
CA HIS A 46 -24.95 -18.61 11.83
C HIS A 46 -25.24 -17.25 11.20
N ILE A 47 -24.90 -17.11 9.91
CA ILE A 47 -25.20 -15.91 9.13
C ILE A 47 -26.65 -16.01 8.63
N ILE A 48 -27.50 -15.12 9.10
CA ILE A 48 -28.91 -15.05 8.70
C ILE A 48 -29.15 -14.11 7.52
N GLN A 49 -28.23 -13.17 7.30
CA GLN A 49 -28.27 -12.23 6.19
C GLN A 49 -26.84 -11.87 5.79
N ASP A 50 -26.57 -11.89 4.49
CA ASP A 50 -25.28 -11.58 3.88
C ASP A 50 -25.51 -10.65 2.67
N ASP A 51 -25.36 -9.35 2.90
CA ASP A 51 -25.47 -8.35 1.85
C ASP A 51 -24.07 -8.04 1.34
N PHE A 52 -23.78 -8.45 0.10
CA PHE A 52 -22.48 -8.25 -0.53
C PHE A 52 -22.60 -7.38 -1.79
N ILE A 53 -22.04 -6.17 -1.71
CA ILE A 53 -22.06 -5.19 -2.79
C ILE A 53 -20.65 -5.06 -3.36
N ILE A 54 -20.56 -5.20 -4.68
CA ILE A 54 -19.33 -4.95 -5.46
C ILE A 54 -19.60 -3.77 -6.39
N SER A 55 -18.70 -2.80 -6.41
CA SER A 55 -18.82 -1.61 -7.25
C SER A 55 -17.47 -1.19 -7.83
N ASN A 56 -17.52 -0.27 -8.81
CA ASN A 56 -16.30 0.31 -9.35
C ASN A 56 -15.75 1.40 -8.42
N PRO A 57 -14.44 1.43 -8.16
CA PRO A 57 -13.79 2.53 -7.45
C PRO A 57 -13.93 3.86 -8.20
N SER A 58 -13.88 4.97 -7.44
CA SER A 58 -13.78 6.29 -8.05
C SER A 58 -12.42 6.47 -8.76
N PRO A 59 -12.33 7.34 -9.77
CA PRO A 59 -11.05 7.59 -10.46
C PRO A 59 -9.92 8.03 -9.52
N ALA A 60 -10.24 8.81 -8.47
CA ALA A 60 -9.28 9.23 -7.46
C ALA A 60 -8.75 8.05 -6.63
N LEU A 61 -9.62 7.09 -6.28
CA LEU A 61 -9.24 5.88 -5.55
C LEU A 61 -8.42 4.94 -6.42
N CYS A 62 -8.76 4.80 -7.71
CA CYS A 62 -7.93 4.07 -8.69
C CYS A 62 -6.51 4.62 -8.72
N LYS A 63 -6.37 5.95 -8.85
CA LYS A 63 -5.06 6.59 -8.93
C LYS A 63 -4.25 6.34 -7.66
N LYS A 64 -4.84 6.56 -6.48
CA LYS A 64 -4.17 6.28 -5.20
C LYS A 64 -3.71 4.83 -5.10
N TYR A 65 -4.58 3.87 -5.42
CA TYR A 65 -4.27 2.45 -5.23
C TYR A 65 -3.29 1.91 -6.26
N ILE A 66 -3.44 2.28 -7.54
CA ILE A 66 -2.54 1.86 -8.62
C ILE A 66 -1.13 2.45 -8.41
N THR A 67 -1.01 3.72 -7.98
CA THR A 67 0.29 4.33 -7.68
C THR A 67 1.00 3.61 -6.53
N ASN A 68 0.29 3.24 -5.47
CA ASN A 68 0.86 2.47 -4.36
C ASN A 68 1.34 1.07 -4.79
N VAL A 69 0.57 0.38 -5.64
CA VAL A 69 0.96 -0.97 -6.12
C VAL A 69 2.13 -0.90 -7.09
N ALA A 70 2.16 0.06 -8.02
CA ALA A 70 3.25 0.23 -8.98
C ALA A 70 4.59 0.46 -8.29
N CYS A 71 4.64 1.31 -7.26
CA CYS A 71 5.84 1.55 -6.45
C CYS A 71 6.31 0.28 -5.69
N ASN A 72 5.40 -0.58 -5.25
CA ASN A 72 5.76 -1.83 -4.57
C ASN A 72 6.21 -2.96 -5.52
N SER A 73 5.82 -2.95 -6.80
CA SER A 73 6.25 -3.96 -7.78
C SER A 73 7.65 -3.76 -8.36
N GLN A 74 8.35 -2.66 -8.05
CA GLN A 74 9.69 -2.35 -8.56
C GLN A 74 10.85 -2.90 -7.72
N THR A 75 10.60 -3.71 -6.68
CA THR A 75 11.65 -4.29 -5.83
C THR A 75 12.12 -5.69 -6.26
N HIS A 76 11.62 -6.25 -7.37
CA HIS A 76 12.09 -7.54 -7.88
C HIS A 76 12.63 -7.46 -9.31
N THR A 77 13.87 -6.98 -9.44
CA THR A 77 14.73 -7.37 -10.56
C THR A 77 16.08 -7.83 -10.02
N ASN A 78 16.32 -9.14 -10.19
CA ASN A 78 17.61 -9.85 -10.22
C ASN A 78 18.67 -9.54 -9.16
N ASN A 79 18.90 -10.51 -8.27
CA ASN A 79 20.19 -11.21 -8.35
C ASN A 79 20.09 -12.64 -7.83
N SER A 80 20.37 -13.60 -8.71
CA SER A 80 20.61 -15.00 -8.39
C SER A 80 22.06 -15.15 -7.91
N THR A 81 22.29 -15.68 -6.70
CA THR A 81 23.41 -16.62 -6.45
C THR A 81 23.35 -17.24 -5.04
N SER A 82 23.18 -18.58 -5.05
CA SER A 82 23.68 -19.60 -4.10
C SER A 82 23.52 -19.44 -2.57
N MET A 83 22.66 -20.33 -2.04
CA MET A 83 22.67 -20.99 -0.71
C MET A 83 24.07 -21.49 -0.24
N PRO A 84 24.30 -21.95 1.03
CA PRO A 84 23.35 -22.70 1.89
C PRO A 84 23.45 -22.32 3.42
N PRO A 85 23.04 -23.16 4.41
CA PRO A 85 21.93 -22.84 5.31
C PRO A 85 22.34 -22.72 6.79
N GLN A 86 21.60 -21.99 7.63
CA GLN A 86 21.69 -22.23 9.08
C GLN A 86 20.40 -21.94 9.85
N SER A 87 20.04 -22.94 10.64
CA SER A 87 18.89 -23.12 11.50
C SER A 87 18.93 -22.21 12.73
N GLY A 88 17.76 -21.70 13.12
CA GLY A 88 17.55 -21.07 14.43
C GLY A 88 16.17 -20.41 14.55
N PRO A 89 15.34 -20.77 15.55
CA PRO A 89 14.07 -20.10 15.79
C PRO A 89 14.32 -18.85 16.64
N GLN A 90 13.96 -17.66 16.16
CA GLN A 90 14.01 -16.47 17.00
C GLN A 90 12.78 -15.58 16.82
N LEU A 91 12.00 -15.55 17.90
CA LEU A 91 11.07 -14.48 18.23
C LEU A 91 11.78 -13.13 18.11
N THR A 92 11.20 -12.17 17.39
CA THR A 92 11.63 -10.77 17.41
C THR A 92 10.51 -9.88 17.92
N THR A 93 10.46 -9.77 19.25
CA THR A 93 10.05 -8.55 19.93
C THR A 93 11.22 -7.56 19.91
N THR A 94 11.14 -6.47 19.15
CA THR A 94 11.94 -5.25 19.36
C THR A 94 11.20 -4.05 18.78
N SER A 95 10.58 -3.24 19.64
CA SER A 95 9.79 -2.04 19.30
C SER A 95 10.36 -0.76 19.95
N THR A 96 11.68 -0.70 20.14
CA THR A 96 12.33 0.42 20.87
C THR A 96 13.61 0.96 20.23
N ALA A 97 14.20 0.28 19.24
CA ALA A 97 15.35 0.80 18.48
C ALA A 97 14.92 1.72 17.32
N ASP A 98 13.68 1.58 16.85
CA ASP A 98 13.22 2.28 15.65
C ASP A 98 13.00 3.77 15.91
N SER A 99 12.54 4.17 17.09
CA SER A 99 12.20 5.58 17.38
C SER A 99 13.39 6.53 17.26
N ASN A 100 14.60 6.10 17.60
CA ASN A 100 15.78 6.96 17.52
C ASN A 100 16.28 7.11 16.08
N THR A 101 16.21 6.02 15.31
CA THR A 101 16.48 6.02 13.86
C THR A 101 15.46 6.88 13.12
N GLN A 102 14.18 6.76 13.49
CA GLN A 102 13.08 7.55 12.97
C GLN A 102 13.29 9.05 13.21
N LEU A 103 13.68 9.45 14.42
CA LEU A 103 13.99 10.85 14.74
C LEU A 103 15.13 11.41 13.87
N LEU A 104 16.17 10.62 13.61
CA LEU A 104 17.27 11.00 12.73
C LEU A 104 16.79 11.19 11.28
N MET A 105 15.93 10.30 10.78
CA MET A 105 15.37 10.40 9.43
C MET A 105 14.47 11.63 9.28
N VAL A 106 13.65 11.95 10.29
CA VAL A 106 12.83 13.18 10.30
C VAL A 106 13.71 14.43 10.25
N ALA A 107 14.77 14.46 11.06
CA ALA A 107 15.72 15.57 11.06
C ALA A 107 16.40 15.74 9.70
N GLU A 108 16.79 14.64 9.06
CA GLU A 108 17.42 14.67 7.75
C GLU A 108 16.45 15.15 6.65
N LEU A 109 15.22 14.63 6.64
CA LEU A 109 14.21 15.03 5.67
C LEU A 109 13.88 16.51 5.81
N ARG A 110 13.73 17.01 7.04
CA ARG A 110 13.54 18.43 7.34
C ARG A 110 14.68 19.29 6.80
N GLN A 111 15.92 18.87 7.00
CA GLN A 111 17.08 19.62 6.53
C GLN A 111 17.14 19.71 5.00
N ARG A 112 16.79 18.64 4.29
CA ARG A 112 16.86 18.59 2.82
C ARG A 112 15.64 19.22 2.14
N SER A 113 14.46 19.09 2.72
CA SER A 113 13.20 19.60 2.15
C SER A 113 12.83 21.02 2.61
N GLY A 114 13.34 21.43 3.77
CA GLY A 114 12.91 22.67 4.44
C GLY A 114 11.53 22.58 5.10
N MET A 115 10.89 21.40 5.12
CA MET A 115 9.61 21.20 5.79
C MET A 115 9.75 21.11 7.30
N ASN A 116 8.68 21.40 8.03
CA ASN A 116 8.65 21.23 9.47
C ASN A 116 8.60 19.75 9.89
N GLU A 117 8.72 19.51 11.20
CA GLU A 117 8.82 18.17 11.76
C GLU A 117 7.54 17.34 11.54
N ALA A 118 6.36 17.96 11.64
CA ALA A 118 5.08 17.27 11.51
C ALA A 118 4.88 16.74 10.09
N TYR A 119 5.12 17.58 9.08
CA TYR A 119 5.03 17.18 7.68
C TYR A 119 6.15 16.23 7.27
N SER A 120 7.35 16.40 7.82
CA SER A 120 8.47 15.49 7.56
C SER A 120 8.21 14.09 8.11
N ARG A 121 7.65 13.99 9.31
CA ARG A 121 7.25 12.73 9.91
C ARG A 121 6.13 12.07 9.13
N GLN A 122 5.08 12.82 8.77
CA GLN A 122 3.98 12.29 7.97
C GLN A 122 4.47 11.76 6.62
N CYS A 123 5.37 12.50 5.95
CA CYS A 123 5.97 12.07 4.69
C CYS A 123 6.73 10.75 4.88
N LEU A 124 7.60 10.65 5.89
CA LEU A 124 8.31 9.41 6.17
C LEU A 124 7.37 8.25 6.51
N GLU A 125 6.32 8.47 7.29
CA GLU A 125 5.32 7.45 7.61
C GLU A 125 4.60 6.93 6.35
N GLU A 126 4.18 7.83 5.44
CA GLU A 126 3.53 7.47 4.18
C GLU A 126 4.46 6.66 3.26
N TYR A 127 5.77 6.92 3.32
CA TYR A 127 6.78 6.21 2.55
C TYR A 127 7.49 5.10 3.34
N HIS A 128 6.86 4.58 4.40
CA HIS A 128 7.38 3.45 5.20
C HIS A 128 8.80 3.68 5.74
N TRP A 129 9.08 4.91 6.17
CA TRP A 129 10.38 5.37 6.64
C TRP A 129 11.49 5.24 5.60
N ASN A 130 11.16 5.35 4.31
CA ASN A 130 12.14 5.41 3.24
C ASN A 130 12.46 6.88 2.89
N LEU A 131 13.67 7.32 3.25
CA LEU A 131 14.11 8.70 3.08
C LEU A 131 14.20 9.13 1.60
N ASP A 132 14.81 8.32 0.74
CA ASP A 132 14.98 8.65 -0.68
C ASP A 132 13.63 8.75 -1.40
N ALA A 133 12.70 7.85 -1.08
CA ALA A 133 11.34 7.88 -1.62
C ALA A 133 10.56 9.12 -1.13
N ALA A 134 10.66 9.43 0.16
CA ALA A 134 10.03 10.61 0.76
C ALA A 134 10.56 11.92 0.15
N LEU A 135 11.87 12.02 -0.08
CA LEU A 135 12.49 13.19 -0.73
C LEU A 135 12.02 13.39 -2.17
N ASN A 136 11.98 12.32 -2.95
CA ASN A 136 11.51 12.38 -4.33
C ASN A 136 10.03 12.80 -4.39
N ALA A 137 9.19 12.24 -3.51
CA ALA A 137 7.80 12.62 -3.41
C ALA A 137 7.61 14.10 -3.01
N PHE A 138 8.40 14.58 -2.05
CA PHE A 138 8.43 15.98 -1.67
C PHE A 138 8.76 16.88 -2.87
N GLN A 139 9.82 16.58 -3.62
CA GLN A 139 10.21 17.37 -4.80
C GLN A 139 9.06 17.45 -5.80
N ASN A 140 8.43 16.32 -6.12
CA ASN A 140 7.30 16.28 -7.04
C ASN A 140 6.10 17.11 -6.53
N LEU A 141 5.82 17.11 -5.23
CA LEU A 141 4.73 17.89 -4.64
C LEU A 141 5.04 19.39 -4.55
N ASN A 142 6.31 19.72 -4.30
CA ASN A 142 6.82 21.08 -4.24
C ASN A 142 6.79 21.73 -5.64
N GLU A 143 7.28 21.02 -6.66
CA GLU A 143 7.22 21.45 -8.06
C GLU A 143 5.77 21.58 -8.56
N ALA A 144 4.87 20.70 -8.11
CA ALA A 144 3.45 20.79 -8.42
C ALA A 144 2.71 21.91 -7.65
N GLY A 145 3.37 22.63 -6.74
CA GLY A 145 2.78 23.69 -5.93
C GLY A 145 1.64 23.22 -5.01
N LYS A 146 1.67 21.94 -4.59
CA LYS A 146 0.61 21.32 -3.79
C LYS A 146 0.87 21.31 -2.30
N LEU A 147 2.06 21.76 -1.88
CA LEU A 147 2.41 21.82 -0.47
C LEU A 147 1.82 23.09 0.17
N PRO A 148 1.12 22.96 1.31
CA PRO A 148 0.59 24.09 2.05
C PRO A 148 1.73 24.93 2.65
N ALA A 149 1.52 26.23 2.86
CA ALA A 149 2.55 27.13 3.41
C ALA A 149 2.95 26.73 4.84
N GLU A 150 1.99 26.14 5.56
CA GLU A 150 2.13 25.54 6.89
C GLU A 150 3.14 24.38 6.92
N ALA A 151 3.54 23.82 5.77
CA ALA A 151 4.57 22.81 5.71
C ALA A 151 5.98 23.37 5.94
N PHE A 152 6.20 24.68 5.77
CA PHE A 152 7.53 25.32 5.82
C PHE A 152 7.72 26.27 7.02
N THR A 153 6.76 26.28 7.95
CA THR A 153 6.79 27.05 9.21
C THR A 153 7.13 26.14 10.39
#